data_AF-A0A2V6JGJ7-F1
#
_entry.id   AF-A0A2V6JGJ7-F1
#
_cell.length_a   1.000
_cell.length_b   1.000
_cell.length_c   1.000
_cell.angle_alpha   90.00
_cell.angle_beta   90.00
_cell.angle_gamma   90.00
#
_symmetry.space_group_name_H-M   'P 1'
#
loop_
_entity.id
_entity.type
_entity.pdbx_description
1 polymer ?
#
loop_
_entity_poly.entity_id
_entity_poly.type
_entity_poly.pdbx_seq_one_letter_code
_entity_poly.pdbx_strand_id
1 'polypeptide(L)'
;MIEEFRKQTESVLAQVRDATGNFREIDRVDTVVNLPVAVSANVATLANRARDFRAKLGYETAFHESLAETETVDALTVVDLIRRAFPAGDAPAARSTLFIFLKRYPEPPGDNQKRLWRYLTSARSLCDRLKNEAETHLKRAQSLDSAGKENEALREYREIYRIYPNPVTAKRIRLLENQPR
;
A
#
# COMPACT_ATOMS: atom_id res chain seq x y z
N MET A 1 -19.38 -0.71 -24.85
CA MET A 1 -18.27 -0.01 -24.16
C MET A 1 -18.27 -0.32 -22.67
N ILE A 2 -19.36 -0.03 -21.94
CA ILE A 2 -19.51 -0.35 -20.49
C ILE A 2 -19.41 -1.86 -20.23
N GLU A 3 -20.19 -2.68 -20.95
CA GLU A 3 -20.20 -4.13 -20.75
C GLU A 3 -18.82 -4.79 -21.01
N GLU A 4 -18.06 -4.24 -21.97
CA GLU A 4 -16.69 -4.69 -22.22
C GLU A 4 -15.74 -4.29 -21.08
N PHE A 5 -15.88 -3.07 -20.55
CA PHE A 5 -15.11 -2.62 -19.39
C PHE A 5 -15.40 -3.44 -18.13
N ARG A 6 -16.67 -3.81 -17.92
CA ARG A 6 -17.10 -4.73 -16.85
C ARG A 6 -16.43 -6.10 -16.99
N LYS A 7 -16.56 -6.74 -18.15
CA LYS A 7 -15.94 -8.06 -18.41
C LYS A 7 -14.42 -8.05 -18.21
N GLN A 8 -13.76 -6.98 -18.66
CA GLN A 8 -12.33 -6.83 -18.43
C GLN A 8 -11.99 -6.65 -16.96
N THR A 9 -12.79 -5.87 -16.23
CA THR A 9 -12.61 -5.68 -14.78
C THR A 9 -12.78 -6.99 -14.02
N GLU A 10 -13.80 -7.78 -14.33
CA GLU A 10 -14.02 -9.10 -13.73
C GLU A 10 -12.87 -10.07 -14.05
N SER A 11 -12.40 -10.07 -15.29
CA SER A 11 -11.26 -10.90 -15.71
C SER A 11 -9.98 -10.55 -14.94
N VAL A 12 -9.63 -9.27 -14.85
CA VAL A 12 -8.41 -8.86 -14.13
C VAL A 12 -8.57 -9.06 -12.62
N LEU A 13 -9.76 -8.80 -12.06
CA LEU A 13 -10.08 -9.08 -10.67
C LEU A 13 -9.84 -10.57 -10.34
N ALA A 14 -10.28 -11.49 -11.21
CA ALA A 14 -10.05 -12.92 -11.04
C ALA A 14 -8.56 -13.28 -11.07
N GLN A 15 -7.78 -12.73 -12.02
CA GLN A 15 -6.34 -12.97 -12.11
C GLN A 15 -5.58 -12.48 -10.86
N VAL A 16 -5.92 -11.29 -10.37
CA VAL A 16 -5.30 -10.74 -9.15
C VAL A 16 -5.75 -11.53 -7.93
N ARG A 17 -7.02 -11.94 -7.87
CA ARG A 17 -7.53 -12.81 -6.81
C ARG A 17 -6.70 -14.09 -6.73
N ASP A 18 -6.46 -14.75 -7.84
CA ASP A 18 -5.70 -16.01 -7.86
C ASP A 18 -4.24 -15.78 -7.46
N ALA A 19 -3.61 -14.73 -7.99
CA ALA A 19 -2.23 -14.34 -7.65
C ALA A 19 -2.04 -13.91 -6.18
N THR A 20 -3.11 -13.52 -5.50
CA THR A 20 -3.11 -13.11 -4.08
C THR A 20 -3.56 -14.23 -3.13
N GLY A 21 -3.78 -15.45 -3.64
CA GLY A 21 -4.31 -16.54 -2.81
C GLY A 21 -5.73 -16.23 -2.34
N ASN A 22 -6.57 -15.75 -3.26
CA ASN A 22 -7.95 -15.34 -3.03
C ASN A 22 -8.10 -14.17 -2.03
N PHE A 23 -7.24 -13.15 -2.19
CA PHE A 23 -7.21 -11.97 -1.32
C PHE A 23 -7.13 -12.31 0.17
N ARG A 24 -6.30 -13.31 0.51
CA ARG A 24 -6.05 -13.68 1.91
C ARG A 24 -5.40 -12.51 2.64
N GLU A 25 -5.90 -12.19 3.83
CA GLU A 25 -5.37 -11.10 4.65
C GLU A 25 -3.86 -11.18 4.85
N ILE A 26 -3.26 -9.99 4.92
CA ILE A 26 -1.83 -9.81 5.09
C ILE A 26 -1.53 -9.54 6.56
N ASP A 27 -0.82 -10.46 7.21
CA ASP A 27 -0.37 -10.34 8.59
C ASP A 27 1.12 -10.00 8.71
N ARG A 28 1.90 -10.21 7.65
CA ARG A 28 3.35 -9.94 7.59
C ARG A 28 3.77 -9.42 6.21
N VAL A 29 4.84 -8.63 6.16
CA VAL A 29 5.33 -7.99 4.92
C VAL A 29 6.02 -9.01 4.00
N ASP A 30 6.76 -9.96 4.58
CA ASP A 30 7.56 -10.98 3.89
C ASP A 30 6.72 -12.01 3.13
N THR A 31 5.43 -12.17 3.48
CA THR A 31 4.51 -13.05 2.76
C THR A 31 3.97 -12.42 1.48
N VAL A 32 4.19 -11.11 1.27
CA VAL A 32 3.70 -10.39 0.11
C VAL A 32 4.76 -10.39 -0.98
N VAL A 33 4.45 -11.09 -2.07
CA VAL A 33 5.30 -11.16 -3.27
C VAL A 33 4.74 -10.29 -4.39
N ASN A 34 5.58 -9.89 -5.35
CA ASN A 34 5.11 -9.19 -6.55
C ASN A 34 4.02 -10.00 -7.28
N LEU A 35 3.09 -9.30 -7.95
CA LEU A 35 2.20 -9.96 -8.90
C LEU A 35 3.01 -10.54 -10.07
N PRO A 36 2.55 -11.63 -10.69
CA PRO A 36 3.13 -12.08 -11.96
C PRO A 36 3.14 -10.95 -12.98
N VAL A 37 4.21 -10.83 -13.77
CA VAL A 37 4.43 -9.72 -14.71
C VAL A 37 3.23 -9.51 -15.63
N ALA A 38 2.65 -10.59 -16.15
CA ALA A 38 1.47 -10.53 -17.02
C ALA A 38 0.24 -9.96 -16.29
N VAL A 39 0.00 -10.36 -15.03
CA VAL A 39 -1.13 -9.87 -14.23
C VAL A 39 -0.94 -8.38 -13.91
N SER A 40 0.27 -7.98 -13.54
CA SER A 40 0.61 -6.57 -13.28
C SER A 40 0.41 -5.69 -14.52
N ALA A 41 0.83 -6.17 -15.70
CA ALA A 41 0.61 -5.48 -16.98
C ALA A 41 -0.89 -5.35 -17.32
N ASN A 42 -1.70 -6.37 -17.01
CA ASN A 42 -3.15 -6.32 -17.21
C ASN A 42 -3.83 -5.30 -16.28
N VAL A 43 -3.39 -5.20 -15.02
CA VAL A 43 -3.84 -4.15 -14.09
C VAL A 43 -3.52 -2.76 -14.63
N ALA A 44 -2.29 -2.54 -15.10
CA ALA A 44 -1.88 -1.25 -15.65
C ALA A 44 -2.68 -0.87 -16.92
N THR A 45 -2.91 -1.84 -17.81
CA THR A 45 -3.72 -1.64 -19.02
C THR A 45 -5.16 -1.28 -18.67
N LEU A 46 -5.76 -1.99 -17.71
CA LEU A 46 -7.11 -1.72 -17.24
C LEU A 46 -7.23 -0.35 -16.55
N ALA A 47 -6.23 0.05 -15.76
CA ALA A 47 -6.17 1.36 -15.13
C ALA A 47 -6.11 2.50 -16.16
N ASN A 48 -5.30 2.34 -17.21
CA ASN A 48 -5.26 3.30 -18.32
C ASN A 48 -6.61 3.38 -19.04
N ARG A 49 -7.24 2.23 -19.33
CA ARG A 49 -8.57 2.19 -19.92
C ARG A 49 -9.62 2.87 -19.05
N ALA A 50 -9.60 2.67 -17.74
CA ALA A 50 -10.51 3.33 -16.80
C ALA A 50 -10.30 4.86 -16.80
N ARG A 51 -9.06 5.34 -16.94
CA ARG A 51 -8.77 6.78 -17.08
C ARG A 51 -9.35 7.34 -18.38
N ASP A 52 -9.11 6.67 -19.51
CA ASP A 52 -9.63 7.09 -20.81
C ASP A 52 -11.17 7.06 -20.84
N PHE A 53 -11.77 6.05 -20.20
CA PHE A 53 -13.21 5.91 -20.06
C PHE A 53 -13.83 7.10 -19.30
N ARG A 54 -13.25 7.48 -18.15
CA ARG A 54 -13.66 8.67 -17.38
C ARG A 54 -13.51 9.96 -18.18
N ALA A 55 -12.45 10.09 -18.98
CA ALA A 55 -12.20 11.28 -19.80
C ALA A 55 -13.21 11.42 -20.95
N LYS A 56 -13.63 10.32 -21.58
CA LYS A 56 -14.51 10.32 -22.77
C LYS A 56 -15.99 10.53 -22.45
N LEU A 57 -16.48 10.02 -21.33
CA LEU A 57 -17.91 9.99 -21.00
C LEU A 57 -18.37 11.17 -20.11
N GLY A 58 -17.45 12.04 -19.71
CA GLY A 58 -17.73 13.08 -18.73
C GLY A 58 -17.91 12.51 -17.31
N TYR A 59 -17.71 13.35 -16.31
CA TYR A 59 -17.70 12.93 -14.90
C TYR A 59 -19.09 12.50 -14.39
N GLU A 60 -20.19 12.95 -15.00
CA GLU A 60 -21.55 12.71 -14.49
C GLU A 60 -22.15 11.38 -14.99
N THR A 61 -22.00 11.05 -16.27
CA THR A 61 -22.68 9.88 -16.88
C THR A 61 -21.91 8.56 -16.63
N ALA A 62 -20.58 8.59 -16.71
CA ALA A 62 -19.75 7.41 -16.40
C ALA A 62 -19.72 7.05 -14.93
N PHE A 63 -19.91 8.03 -14.03
CA PHE A 63 -19.84 7.80 -12.59
C PHE A 63 -20.97 6.91 -12.09
N HIS A 64 -22.17 6.97 -12.67
CA HIS A 64 -23.30 6.16 -12.18
C HIS A 64 -23.33 4.75 -12.74
N GLU A 65 -23.05 4.55 -14.03
CA GLU A 65 -23.23 3.23 -14.68
C GLU A 65 -22.01 2.30 -14.54
N SER A 66 -20.85 2.80 -14.13
CA SER A 66 -19.61 2.02 -14.00
C SER A 66 -18.83 2.32 -12.74
N LEU A 67 -19.52 2.78 -11.68
CA LEU A 67 -18.89 3.13 -10.40
C LEU A 67 -18.13 1.95 -9.82
N ALA A 68 -18.80 0.80 -9.73
CA ALA A 68 -18.27 -0.40 -9.10
C ALA A 68 -17.01 -0.90 -9.83
N GLU A 69 -17.03 -0.90 -11.16
CA GLU A 69 -15.88 -1.25 -11.98
C GLU A 69 -14.73 -0.27 -11.76
N THR A 70 -15.04 1.02 -11.76
CA THR A 70 -14.08 2.10 -11.58
C THR A 70 -13.36 2.01 -10.21
N GLU A 71 -14.11 1.79 -9.14
CA GLU A 71 -13.57 1.60 -7.79
C GLU A 71 -12.78 0.30 -7.68
N THR A 72 -13.25 -0.77 -8.32
CA THR A 72 -12.53 -2.05 -8.38
C THR A 72 -11.18 -1.89 -9.08
N VAL A 73 -11.11 -1.15 -10.19
CA VAL A 73 -9.86 -0.90 -10.91
C VAL A 73 -8.88 -0.10 -10.05
N ASP A 74 -9.35 0.92 -9.33
CA ASP A 74 -8.51 1.69 -8.41
C ASP A 74 -7.99 0.79 -7.28
N ALA A 75 -8.83 -0.09 -6.73
CA ALA A 75 -8.44 -1.07 -5.72
C ALA A 75 -7.37 -2.05 -6.23
N LEU A 76 -7.53 -2.58 -7.44
CA LEU A 76 -6.55 -3.49 -8.06
C LEU A 76 -5.21 -2.78 -8.33
N THR A 77 -5.26 -1.51 -8.71
CA THR A 77 -4.05 -0.68 -8.87
C THR A 77 -3.32 -0.53 -7.53
N VAL A 78 -4.06 -0.29 -6.44
CA VAL A 78 -3.47 -0.25 -5.09
C VAL A 78 -2.86 -1.60 -4.71
N VAL A 79 -3.50 -2.73 -5.04
CA VAL A 79 -2.92 -4.06 -4.82
C VAL A 79 -1.57 -4.20 -5.53
N ASP A 80 -1.47 -3.82 -6.80
CA ASP A 80 -0.20 -3.88 -7.53
C ASP A 80 0.88 -3.00 -6.88
N LEU A 81 0.52 -1.77 -6.50
CA LEU A 81 1.45 -0.83 -5.85
C LEU A 81 1.98 -1.34 -4.50
N ILE A 82 1.10 -1.83 -3.61
CA ILE A 82 1.54 -2.33 -2.29
C ILE A 82 2.38 -3.60 -2.42
N ARG A 83 2.08 -4.45 -3.41
CA ARG A 83 2.83 -5.69 -3.65
C ARG A 83 4.23 -5.44 -4.22
N ARG A 84 4.47 -4.27 -4.81
CA ARG A 84 5.82 -3.78 -5.16
C ARG A 84 6.51 -3.09 -3.98
N ALA A 85 5.76 -2.31 -3.20
CA ALA A 85 6.30 -1.52 -2.10
C ALA A 85 6.82 -2.40 -0.95
N PHE A 86 6.10 -3.46 -0.59
CA PHE A 86 6.49 -4.35 0.52
C PHE A 86 7.84 -5.06 0.30
N PRO A 87 8.09 -5.76 -0.82
CA PRO A 87 9.42 -6.31 -1.12
C PRO A 87 10.53 -5.26 -1.22
N ALA A 88 10.20 -4.01 -1.61
CA ALA A 88 11.14 -2.90 -1.65
C ALA A 88 11.43 -2.29 -0.26
N GLY A 89 10.80 -2.79 0.81
CA GLY A 89 10.91 -2.22 2.15
C GLY A 89 10.18 -0.87 2.33
N ASP A 90 9.36 -0.45 1.37
CA ASP A 90 8.68 0.84 1.39
C ASP A 90 7.28 0.75 2.01
N ALA A 91 7.23 0.27 3.26
CA ALA A 91 6.03 0.28 4.08
C ALA A 91 5.39 1.68 4.21
N PRO A 92 6.13 2.81 4.29
CA PRO A 92 5.53 4.13 4.31
C PRO A 92 4.78 4.51 3.03
N ALA A 93 5.31 4.24 1.85
CA ALA A 93 4.60 4.50 0.60
C ALA A 93 3.35 3.62 0.46
N ALA A 94 3.45 2.34 0.83
CA ALA A 94 2.30 1.44 0.86
C ALA A 94 1.21 1.98 1.81
N ARG A 95 1.60 2.40 3.01
CA ARG A 95 0.72 2.98 4.02
C ARG A 95 -0.03 4.20 3.50
N SER A 96 0.68 5.13 2.86
CA SER A 96 0.12 6.36 2.30
C SER A 96 -0.90 6.06 1.19
N THR A 97 -0.52 5.20 0.25
CA THR A 97 -1.39 4.75 -0.85
C THR A 97 -2.69 4.13 -0.31
N LEU A 98 -2.57 3.22 0.65
CA LEU A 98 -3.73 2.57 1.30
C LEU A 98 -4.61 3.57 2.05
N PHE A 99 -4.02 4.55 2.75
CA PHE A 99 -4.77 5.59 3.44
C PHE A 99 -5.63 6.41 2.48
N ILE A 100 -5.02 6.89 1.40
CA ILE A 100 -5.69 7.74 0.41
C ILE A 100 -6.84 6.95 -0.22
N PHE A 101 -6.58 5.70 -0.60
CA PHE A 101 -7.58 4.83 -1.20
C PHE A 101 -8.75 4.55 -0.24
N LEU A 102 -8.48 4.03 0.96
CA LEU A 102 -9.53 3.65 1.91
C LEU A 102 -10.29 4.86 2.48
N LYS A 103 -9.67 6.05 2.51
CA LYS A 103 -10.38 7.29 2.83
C LYS A 103 -11.37 7.68 1.74
N ARG A 104 -11.03 7.43 0.46
CA ARG A 104 -11.90 7.71 -0.68
C ARG A 104 -12.99 6.67 -0.84
N TYR A 105 -12.68 5.40 -0.60
CA TYR A 105 -13.54 4.24 -0.79
C TYR A 105 -13.57 3.38 0.48
N PRO A 106 -14.32 3.79 1.52
CA PRO A 106 -14.30 3.12 2.82
C PRO A 106 -14.95 1.73 2.76
N GLU A 107 -15.88 1.51 1.84
CA GLU A 107 -16.64 0.26 1.71
C GLU A 107 -16.55 -0.28 0.27
N PRO A 108 -16.64 -1.61 0.08
CA PRO A 108 -16.65 -2.20 -1.24
C PRO A 108 -17.93 -1.84 -2.00
N PRO A 109 -17.87 -1.64 -3.33
CA PRO A 109 -19.05 -1.33 -4.15
C PRO A 109 -20.03 -2.50 -4.28
N GLY A 110 -19.63 -3.71 -3.93
CA GLY A 110 -20.46 -4.92 -4.03
C GLY A 110 -19.88 -6.12 -3.29
N ASP A 111 -20.68 -7.18 -3.19
CA ASP A 111 -20.35 -8.38 -2.42
C ASP A 111 -19.09 -9.10 -2.95
N ASN A 112 -18.91 -9.11 -4.27
CA ASN A 112 -17.78 -9.77 -4.93
C ASN A 112 -16.43 -9.11 -4.60
N GLN A 113 -16.45 -7.85 -4.16
CA GLN A 113 -15.27 -7.05 -3.80
C GLN A 113 -14.95 -7.09 -2.31
N LYS A 114 -15.80 -7.66 -1.45
CA LYS A 114 -15.60 -7.70 0.01
C LYS A 114 -14.24 -8.26 0.42
N ARG A 115 -13.78 -9.33 -0.24
CA ARG A 115 -12.47 -9.93 0.04
C ARG A 115 -11.31 -8.99 -0.32
N LEU A 116 -11.41 -8.30 -1.45
CA LEU A 116 -10.42 -7.31 -1.88
C LEU A 116 -10.32 -6.15 -0.87
N TRP A 117 -11.44 -5.61 -0.39
CA TRP A 117 -11.43 -4.57 0.64
C TRP A 117 -10.83 -5.06 1.95
N ARG A 118 -11.22 -6.27 2.40
CA ARG A 118 -10.63 -6.88 3.61
C ARG A 118 -9.12 -7.06 3.48
N TYR A 119 -8.64 -7.48 2.31
CA TYR A 119 -7.22 -7.56 2.00
C TYR A 119 -6.52 -6.20 2.12
N LEU A 120 -7.04 -5.15 1.49
CA LEU A 120 -6.47 -3.80 1.56
C LEU A 120 -6.49 -3.24 2.99
N THR A 121 -7.57 -3.44 3.73
CA THR A 121 -7.68 -3.05 5.13
C THR A 121 -6.66 -3.80 5.99
N SER A 122 -6.46 -5.10 5.79
CA SER A 122 -5.44 -5.87 6.52
C SER A 122 -4.02 -5.38 6.25
N ALA A 123 -3.70 -5.08 4.98
CA ALA A 123 -2.42 -4.48 4.58
C ALA A 123 -2.21 -3.11 5.26
N ARG A 124 -3.29 -2.32 5.37
CA ARG A 124 -3.26 -1.02 6.04
C ARG A 124 -3.01 -1.18 7.54
N SER A 125 -3.70 -2.11 8.19
CA SER A 125 -3.50 -2.43 9.61
C SER A 125 -2.08 -2.93 9.89
N LEU A 126 -1.50 -3.74 9.01
CA LEU A 126 -0.09 -4.12 9.09
C LEU A 126 0.83 -2.90 9.03
N CYS A 127 0.62 -1.99 8.06
CA CYS A 127 1.41 -0.76 7.97
C CYS A 127 1.29 0.13 9.23
N ASP A 128 0.10 0.22 9.81
CA ASP A 128 -0.12 0.97 11.06
C ASP A 128 0.60 0.31 12.24
N ARG A 129 0.64 -1.02 12.33
CA ARG A 129 1.45 -1.72 13.35
C ARG A 129 2.95 -1.41 13.20
N LEU A 130 3.49 -1.51 11.99
CA LEU A 130 4.91 -1.19 11.74
C LEU A 130 5.25 0.25 12.10
N LYS A 131 4.36 1.20 11.76
CA LYS A 131 4.52 2.60 12.15
C LYS A 131 4.50 2.78 13.67
N ASN A 132 3.57 2.15 14.38
CA ASN A 132 3.46 2.26 15.83
C ASN A 132 4.67 1.64 16.55
N GLU A 133 5.20 0.53 16.02
CA GLU A 133 6.44 -0.09 16.52
C GLU A 133 7.64 0.85 16.33
N ALA A 134 7.79 1.43 15.12
CA ALA A 134 8.81 2.44 14.84
C ALA A 134 8.67 3.70 15.73
N GLU A 135 7.46 4.16 16.02
CA GLU A 135 7.22 5.27 16.95
C GLU A 135 7.62 4.95 18.39
N THR A 136 7.52 3.69 18.80
CA THR A 136 7.97 3.23 20.12
C THR A 136 9.49 3.32 20.22
N HIS A 137 10.20 2.81 19.21
CA HIS A 137 11.65 2.96 19.10
C HIS A 137 12.07 4.44 19.03
N LEU A 138 11.31 5.29 18.34
CA LEU A 138 11.59 6.73 18.27
C LEU A 138 11.56 7.41 19.64
N LYS A 139 10.52 7.14 20.45
CA LYS A 139 10.41 7.68 21.81
C LYS A 139 11.60 7.25 22.68
N ARG A 140 12.01 5.98 22.56
CA ARG A 140 13.18 5.46 23.27
C ARG A 140 14.48 6.11 22.80
N ALA A 141 14.68 6.24 21.49
CA ALA A 141 15.83 6.91 20.90
C ALA A 141 15.97 8.36 21.41
N GLN A 142 14.87 9.11 21.42
CA GLN A 142 14.83 10.49 21.92
C GLN A 142 15.16 10.59 23.41
N SER A 143 14.65 9.66 24.23
CA SER A 143 14.98 9.62 25.66
C SER A 143 16.45 9.31 25.92
N LEU A 144 17.06 8.41 25.15
CA LEU A 144 18.47 8.05 25.28
C LEU A 144 19.39 9.18 24.82
N ASP A 145 19.04 9.82 23.73
CA ASP A 145 19.71 11.00 23.18
C ASP A 145 19.71 12.15 24.19
N SER A 146 18.56 12.42 24.83
CA SER A 146 18.43 13.41 25.90
C SER A 146 19.24 13.07 27.15
N ALA A 147 19.58 11.79 27.35
CA ALA A 147 20.43 11.30 28.43
C ALA A 147 21.91 11.20 28.05
N GLY A 148 22.31 11.67 26.86
CA GLY A 148 23.69 11.59 26.36
C GLY A 148 24.13 10.18 25.95
N LYS A 149 23.22 9.22 25.87
CA LYS A 149 23.49 7.82 25.49
C LYS A 149 23.44 7.64 23.97
N GLU A 150 24.28 8.37 23.24
CA GLU A 150 24.22 8.47 21.77
C GLU A 150 24.33 7.10 21.06
N ASN A 151 25.19 6.20 21.56
CA ASN A 151 25.32 4.84 20.99
C ASN A 151 24.04 4.00 21.16
N GLU A 152 23.34 4.14 22.28
CA GLU A 152 22.07 3.45 22.51
C GLU A 152 20.98 4.08 21.63
N ALA A 153 20.94 5.42 21.52
CA ALA A 153 20.02 6.12 20.63
C ALA A 153 20.22 5.72 19.15
N LEU A 154 21.47 5.61 18.69
CA LEU A 154 21.80 5.15 17.34
C LEU A 154 21.29 3.73 17.06
N ARG A 155 21.37 2.82 18.03
CA ARG A 155 20.79 1.47 17.90
C ARG A 155 19.28 1.54 17.70
N GLU A 156 18.58 2.36 18.48
CA GLU A 156 17.13 2.55 18.34
C GLU A 156 16.77 3.17 16.98
N TYR A 157 17.52 4.18 16.51
CA TYR A 157 17.29 4.75 15.17
C TYR A 157 17.49 3.74 14.04
N ARG A 158 18.45 2.81 14.17
CA ARG A 158 18.64 1.72 13.21
C ARG A 158 17.46 0.75 13.21
N GLU A 159 16.88 0.42 14.37
CA GLU A 159 15.66 -0.40 14.44
C GLU A 159 14.47 0.29 13.78
N ILE A 160 14.28 1.60 14.00
CA ILE A 160 13.26 2.38 13.29
C ILE A 160 13.43 2.24 11.78
N TYR A 161 14.66 2.39 11.28
CA TYR A 161 14.94 2.31 9.85
C TYR A 161 14.73 0.89 9.31
N ARG A 162 15.00 -0.15 10.09
CA ARG A 162 14.74 -1.55 9.71
C ARG A 162 13.25 -1.85 9.58
N ILE A 163 12.42 -1.32 10.48
CA ILE A 163 10.99 -1.62 10.58
C ILE A 163 10.17 -0.73 9.63
N TYR A 164 10.51 0.55 9.56
CA TYR A 164 9.76 1.57 8.82
C TYR A 164 10.72 2.61 8.23
N PRO A 165 11.43 2.26 7.13
CA PRO A 165 12.46 3.11 6.54
C PRO A 165 11.91 4.47 6.15
N ASN A 166 12.55 5.56 6.57
CA ASN A 166 12.14 6.90 6.16
C ASN A 166 13.36 7.86 6.15
N PRO A 167 13.31 8.94 5.35
CA PRO A 167 14.46 9.84 5.15
C PRO A 167 14.85 10.61 6.42
N VAL A 168 13.89 10.88 7.31
CA VAL A 168 14.15 11.61 8.57
C VAL A 168 15.01 10.77 9.50
N THR A 169 14.63 9.51 9.71
CA THR A 169 15.42 8.54 10.49
C THR A 169 16.79 8.31 9.86
N ALA A 170 16.86 8.14 8.53
CA ALA A 170 18.13 7.95 7.82
C ALA A 170 19.08 9.13 8.02
N LYS A 171 18.58 10.37 7.95
CA LYS A 171 19.37 11.58 8.23
C LYS A 171 19.87 11.58 9.68
N ARG A 172 19.04 11.19 10.64
CA ARG A 172 19.42 11.14 12.05
C ARG A 172 20.52 10.11 12.34
N ILE A 173 20.42 8.91 11.75
CA ILE A 173 21.47 7.88 11.81
C ILE A 173 22.81 8.46 11.33
N ARG A 174 22.82 9.11 10.15
CA ARG A 174 24.05 9.72 9.59
C ARG A 174 24.64 10.81 10.49
N LEU A 175 23.80 11.60 11.17
CA LEU A 175 24.28 12.63 12.09
C LEU A 175 24.99 12.02 13.30
N LEU A 176 24.39 11.00 13.92
CA LEU A 176 24.96 10.32 15.09
C LEU A 176 26.22 9.50 14.73
N GLU A 177 26.30 8.95 13.52
CA GLU A 177 27.49 8.22 13.05
C GLU A 177 28.70 9.13 12.82
N ASN A 178 28.46 10.41 12.51
CA ASN A 178 29.52 11.38 12.22
C ASN A 178 29.92 12.22 13.45
N GLN A 179 29.36 11.97 14.63
CA GLN A 179 29.78 12.62 15.86
C GLN A 179 31.11 12.02 16.37
N PRO A 180 32.08 12.86 16.78
CA PRO A 180 33.30 12.38 17.42
C PRO A 180 32.96 11.72 18.76
N ARG A 181 33.53 10.53 19.00
CA ARG A 181 33.36 9.74 20.22
C ARG A 181 34.26 10.22 21.35
#